data_AF-A0A5J4XI02-F1
#
_entry.id   AF-A0A5J4XI02-F1
#
_cell.length_a   1.000
_cell.length_b   1.000
_cell.length_c   1.000
_cell.angle_alpha   90.00
_cell.angle_beta   90.00
_cell.angle_gamma   90.00
#
_symmetry.space_group_name_H-M   'P 1'
#
loop_
_entity.id
_entity.type
_entity.pdbx_description
1 polymer ?
#
loop_
_entity_poly.entity_id
_entity_poly.type
_entity_poly.pdbx_seq_one_letter_code
_entity_poly.pdbx_strand_id
1 'polypeptide(L)'
;WAGFKDAVSLHRCFVFFVHDNRIVKKVAQCFVLNGVIFLGSILLLQHVLKPCTHWLLHISLHSWAPVLLLNAADSLIVAVYTWLWLFPAYTISLLVNCLWYQEIAEHAFNVIQKQAVSEGRQRQKLCHAPQPLNVFIAQEVYRVLLFSVFLAQNVVVRHVPYAGRPAQFLLTSWVYAFYWFDYKWSLTNLPLENRVQFFQSHWAYFAGFGSLCIIPQLFFSFLLSEALMGMAFPLFVLMACESDPRAQYQKVAKSEAAHGRQLELGSVPVFYMAQQVTTGLIQQFDSVHAGSRHMSAWLKWLCGRSTQPTAL
;
A
#
# COMPACT_ATOMS: atom_id res chain seq x y z
N TRP A 1 -17.89 0.03 -10.37
CA TRP A 1 -17.99 -1.04 -9.35
C TRP A 1 -17.11 -2.27 -9.59
N ALA A 2 -16.53 -2.49 -10.78
CA ALA A 2 -15.74 -3.70 -11.06
C ALA A 2 -14.57 -3.93 -10.10
N GLY A 3 -13.78 -2.88 -9.81
CA GLY A 3 -12.65 -2.99 -8.87
C GLY A 3 -13.08 -3.38 -7.45
N PHE A 4 -14.17 -2.78 -6.95
CA PHE A 4 -14.74 -3.15 -5.66
C PHE A 4 -15.18 -4.62 -5.63
N LYS A 5 -15.86 -5.07 -6.69
CA LYS A 5 -16.31 -6.47 -6.83
C LYS A 5 -15.14 -7.44 -6.82
N ASP A 6 -14.05 -7.13 -7.52
CA ASP A 6 -12.84 -7.96 -7.49
C ASP A 6 -12.21 -7.97 -6.09
N ALA A 7 -12.08 -6.82 -5.43
CA ALA A 7 -11.49 -6.74 -4.10
C ALA A 7 -12.26 -7.53 -3.02
N VAL A 8 -13.61 -7.55 -3.07
CA VAL A 8 -14.42 -8.35 -2.13
C VAL A 8 -14.50 -9.83 -2.50
N SER A 9 -14.03 -10.24 -3.68
CA SER A 9 -14.11 -11.62 -4.15
C SER A 9 -13.04 -12.53 -3.50
N LEU A 10 -12.83 -12.42 -2.19
CA LEU A 10 -11.80 -13.12 -1.43
C LEU A 10 -11.92 -14.66 -1.51
N HIS A 11 -13.09 -15.20 -1.85
CA HIS A 11 -13.27 -16.62 -2.13
C HIS A 11 -12.32 -17.14 -3.22
N ARG A 12 -11.90 -16.28 -4.18
CA ARG A 12 -10.93 -16.64 -5.22
C ARG A 12 -9.54 -16.93 -4.67
N CYS A 13 -9.20 -16.40 -3.48
CA CYS A 13 -7.94 -16.72 -2.79
C CYS A 13 -7.78 -18.23 -2.54
N PHE A 14 -8.89 -18.97 -2.40
CA PHE A 14 -8.87 -20.42 -2.18
C PHE A 14 -8.13 -21.18 -3.29
N VAL A 15 -8.23 -20.71 -4.54
CA VAL A 15 -7.52 -21.30 -5.67
C VAL A 15 -6.01 -21.31 -5.39
N PHE A 16 -5.45 -20.19 -4.93
CA PHE A 16 -4.03 -20.09 -4.59
C PHE A 16 -3.64 -21.02 -3.44
N PHE A 17 -4.49 -21.12 -2.42
CA PHE A 17 -4.23 -21.96 -1.24
C PHE A 17 -4.17 -23.44 -1.57
N VAL A 18 -5.02 -23.90 -2.49
CA VAL A 18 -5.01 -25.30 -2.96
C VAL A 18 -3.78 -25.60 -3.81
N HIS A 19 -3.31 -24.64 -4.61
CA HIS A 19 -2.22 -24.87 -5.56
C HIS A 19 -0.82 -24.70 -4.97
N ASP A 20 -0.64 -23.87 -3.94
CA ASP A 20 0.67 -23.67 -3.29
C ASP A 20 0.54 -23.47 -1.78
N ASN A 21 0.87 -24.52 -1.02
CA ASN A 21 0.86 -24.51 0.44
C ASN A 21 1.82 -23.47 1.05
N ARG A 22 2.81 -22.96 0.30
CA ARG A 22 3.71 -21.89 0.79
C ARG A 22 2.95 -20.58 0.95
N ILE A 23 1.97 -20.31 0.08
CA ILE A 23 1.08 -19.15 0.21
C ILE A 23 0.30 -19.25 1.52
N VAL A 24 -0.30 -20.40 1.82
CA VAL A 24 -1.04 -20.62 3.06
C VAL A 24 -0.17 -20.38 4.29
N LYS A 25 1.05 -20.94 4.31
CA LYS A 25 1.99 -20.74 5.42
C LYS A 25 2.33 -19.27 5.62
N LYS A 26 2.62 -18.53 4.54
CA LYS A 26 2.99 -17.11 4.61
C LYS A 26 1.81 -16.23 5.01
N VAL A 27 0.61 -16.50 4.49
CA VAL A 27 -0.63 -15.82 4.92
C VAL A 27 -0.86 -16.09 6.41
N ALA A 28 -0.77 -17.34 6.87
CA ALA A 28 -0.92 -17.68 8.29
C ALA A 28 0.12 -16.95 9.17
N GLN A 29 1.37 -16.85 8.73
CA GLN A 29 2.39 -16.06 9.41
C GLN A 29 2.01 -14.57 9.53
N CYS A 30 1.47 -13.97 8.47
CA CYS A 30 0.96 -12.59 8.51
C CYS A 30 -0.20 -12.46 9.51
N PHE A 31 -1.12 -13.43 9.57
CA PHE A 31 -2.21 -13.43 10.55
C PHE A 31 -1.71 -13.57 11.99
N VAL A 32 -0.73 -14.44 12.25
CA VAL A 32 -0.15 -14.60 13.60
C VAL A 32 0.59 -13.34 14.02
N LEU A 33 1.46 -12.80 13.16
CA LEU A 33 2.25 -11.62 13.48
C LEU A 33 1.36 -10.40 13.74
N ASN A 34 0.43 -10.11 12.83
CA ASN A 34 -0.38 -8.90 12.92
C ASN A 34 -1.59 -9.08 13.85
N GLY A 35 -2.19 -10.26 13.90
CA GLY A 35 -3.39 -10.56 14.69
C GLY A 35 -3.10 -11.00 16.12
N VAL A 36 -2.17 -11.93 16.32
CA VAL A 36 -1.88 -12.48 17.65
C VAL A 36 -0.87 -11.61 18.38
N ILE A 37 0.26 -11.30 17.73
CA ILE A 37 1.34 -10.55 18.40
C ILE A 37 0.98 -9.07 18.48
N PHE A 38 0.75 -8.42 17.33
CA PHE A 38 0.60 -6.97 17.30
C PHE A 38 -0.78 -6.51 17.80
N LEU A 39 -1.87 -6.97 17.17
CA LEU A 39 -3.24 -6.69 17.63
C LEU A 39 -3.47 -7.21 19.05
N GLY A 40 -2.97 -8.39 19.40
CA GLY A 40 -3.02 -8.90 20.78
C GLY A 40 -2.31 -7.98 21.79
N SER A 41 -1.16 -7.40 21.44
CA SER A 41 -0.47 -6.40 22.30
C SER A 41 -1.30 -5.14 22.49
N ILE A 42 -2.01 -4.67 21.45
CA ILE A 42 -2.90 -3.51 21.55
C ILE A 42 -4.08 -3.83 22.49
N LEU A 43 -4.71 -5.01 22.31
CA LEU A 43 -5.83 -5.42 23.15
C LEU A 43 -5.40 -5.65 24.60
N LEU A 44 -4.22 -6.23 24.83
CA LEU A 44 -3.62 -6.40 26.16
C LEU A 44 -3.44 -5.04 26.85
N LEU A 45 -2.90 -4.05 26.15
CA LEU A 45 -2.78 -2.69 26.69
C LEU A 45 -4.15 -2.11 27.07
N GLN A 46 -5.12 -2.19 26.16
CA GLN A 46 -6.41 -1.53 26.32
C GLN A 46 -7.31 -2.17 27.37
N HIS A 47 -7.37 -3.50 27.41
CA HIS A 47 -8.36 -4.24 28.19
C HIS A 47 -7.79 -4.85 29.47
N VAL A 48 -6.46 -4.95 29.60
CA VAL A 48 -5.82 -5.57 30.77
C VAL A 48 -4.89 -4.59 31.45
N LEU A 49 -3.82 -4.15 30.79
CA LEU A 49 -2.79 -3.34 31.45
C LEU A 49 -3.35 -2.00 31.94
N LYS A 50 -4.02 -1.23 31.07
CA LYS A 50 -4.58 0.07 31.45
C LYS A 50 -5.58 0.00 32.63
N PRO A 51 -6.60 -0.88 32.64
CA PRO A 51 -7.49 -0.97 33.80
C PRO A 51 -6.77 -1.49 35.05
N CYS A 52 -5.83 -2.44 34.91
CA CYS A 52 -5.06 -2.94 36.04
C CYS A 52 -4.15 -1.87 36.65
N THR A 53 -3.42 -1.08 35.85
CA THR A 53 -2.54 -0.01 36.36
C THR A 53 -3.35 1.06 37.07
N HIS A 54 -4.45 1.49 36.45
CA HIS A 54 -5.34 2.49 37.04
C HIS A 54 -5.91 1.98 38.37
N TRP A 55 -6.40 0.74 38.41
CA TRP A 55 -6.92 0.14 39.64
C TRP A 55 -5.84 0.03 40.73
N LEU A 56 -4.65 -0.50 40.40
CA LEU A 56 -3.55 -0.67 41.36
C LEU A 56 -3.02 0.66 41.91
N LEU A 57 -2.86 1.68 41.07
CA LEU A 57 -2.36 2.99 41.47
C LEU A 57 -3.40 3.72 42.33
N HIS A 58 -4.67 3.72 41.93
CA HIS A 58 -5.74 4.38 42.69
C HIS A 58 -6.12 3.65 43.98
N ILE A 59 -5.97 2.32 44.08
CA ILE A 59 -6.25 1.67 45.37
C ILE A 59 -5.09 1.85 46.36
N SER A 60 -3.85 1.80 45.87
CA SER A 60 -2.66 1.76 46.75
C SER A 60 -2.22 3.14 47.21
N LEU A 61 -2.38 4.17 46.37
CA LEU A 61 -1.76 5.48 46.58
C LEU A 61 -2.75 6.64 46.69
N HIS A 62 -4.05 6.39 46.56
CA HIS A 62 -5.06 7.46 46.58
C HIS A 62 -5.10 8.27 47.88
N SER A 63 -4.76 7.66 49.02
CA SER A 63 -4.70 8.40 50.30
C SER A 63 -3.41 9.23 50.48
N TRP A 64 -2.39 9.02 49.65
CA TRP A 64 -1.02 9.54 49.86
C TRP A 64 -0.56 10.47 48.73
N ALA A 65 -1.13 10.33 47.54
CA ALA A 65 -0.76 11.07 46.34
C ALA A 65 -1.95 11.88 45.79
N PRO A 66 -1.70 13.10 45.27
CA PRO A 66 -2.73 13.85 44.57
C PRO A 66 -3.19 13.09 43.32
N VAL A 67 -4.48 13.15 43.01
CA VAL A 67 -5.08 12.50 41.83
C VAL A 67 -4.37 12.87 40.53
N LEU A 68 -3.87 14.11 40.42
CA LEU A 68 -3.09 14.56 39.25
C LEU A 68 -1.81 13.72 39.05
N LEU A 69 -1.12 13.34 40.13
CA LEU A 69 0.09 12.54 40.05
C LEU A 69 -0.21 11.09 39.63
N LEU A 70 -1.32 10.53 40.11
CA LEU A 70 -1.77 9.18 39.73
C LEU A 70 -2.14 9.12 38.24
N ASN A 71 -2.91 10.10 37.76
CA ASN A 71 -3.25 10.21 36.33
C ASN A 71 -2.01 10.41 35.45
N ALA A 72 -1.02 11.16 35.92
CA ALA A 72 0.26 11.34 35.23
C ALA A 72 1.06 10.03 35.18
N ALA A 73 1.08 9.26 36.27
CA ALA A 73 1.72 7.95 36.31
C ALA A 73 1.04 6.94 35.37
N ASP A 74 -0.29 6.87 35.35
CA ASP A 74 -1.04 6.04 34.40
C ASP A 74 -0.71 6.41 32.94
N SER A 75 -0.70 7.72 32.64
CA SER A 75 -0.36 8.21 31.30
C SER A 75 1.07 7.87 30.91
N LEU A 76 2.02 7.96 31.86
CA LEU A 76 3.42 7.60 31.63
C LEU A 76 3.59 6.12 31.33
N ILE A 77 2.93 5.23 32.08
CA ILE A 77 3.02 3.77 31.85
C ILE A 77 2.48 3.42 30.46
N VAL A 78 1.31 3.97 30.09
CA VAL A 78 0.72 3.76 28.76
C VAL A 78 1.65 4.32 27.66
N ALA A 79 2.24 5.49 27.87
CA ALA A 79 3.18 6.09 26.93
C ALA A 79 4.43 5.21 26.75
N VAL A 80 5.03 4.74 27.86
CA VAL A 80 6.21 3.86 27.83
C VAL A 80 5.90 2.58 27.07
N TYR A 81 4.78 1.91 27.35
CA TYR A 81 4.38 0.71 26.62
C TYR A 81 4.15 0.99 25.12
N THR A 82 3.52 2.12 24.80
CA THR A 82 3.24 2.49 23.41
C THR A 82 4.54 2.73 22.63
N TRP A 83 5.45 3.53 23.20
CA TRP A 83 6.69 3.93 22.52
C TRP A 83 7.78 2.86 22.52
N LEU A 84 7.94 2.10 23.61
CA LEU A 84 9.00 1.10 23.72
C LEU A 84 8.59 -0.29 23.24
N TRP A 85 7.28 -0.58 23.15
CA TRP A 85 6.79 -1.87 22.66
C TRP A 85 5.98 -1.75 21.37
N LEU A 86 4.85 -1.02 21.37
CA LEU A 86 3.93 -1.04 20.23
C LEU A 86 4.54 -0.45 18.94
N PHE A 87 5.24 0.69 19.02
CA PHE A 87 5.87 1.29 17.83
C PHE A 87 7.03 0.44 17.25
N PRO A 88 7.94 -0.11 18.06
CA PRO A 88 8.93 -1.08 17.58
C PRO A 88 8.29 -2.33 16.99
N ALA A 89 7.29 -2.91 17.67
CA ALA A 89 6.57 -4.08 17.17
C ALA A 89 5.88 -3.80 15.83
N TYR A 90 5.23 -2.63 15.69
CA TYR A 90 4.66 -2.15 14.44
C TYR A 90 5.73 -2.07 13.34
N THR A 91 6.86 -1.42 13.61
CA THR A 91 7.93 -1.23 12.61
C THR A 91 8.52 -2.56 12.15
N ILE A 92 8.80 -3.47 13.09
CA ILE A 92 9.30 -4.80 12.77
C ILE A 92 8.25 -5.58 11.97
N SER A 93 6.98 -5.53 12.38
CA SER A 93 5.90 -6.19 11.66
C SER A 93 5.78 -5.69 10.22
N LEU A 94 5.88 -4.37 9.99
CA LEU A 94 5.84 -3.76 8.68
C LEU A 94 6.97 -4.27 7.78
N LEU A 95 8.21 -4.31 8.28
CA LEU A 95 9.37 -4.78 7.52
C LEU A 95 9.26 -6.26 7.15
N VAL A 96 8.88 -7.11 8.11
CA VAL A 96 8.70 -8.55 7.89
C VAL A 96 7.56 -8.81 6.91
N ASN A 97 6.44 -8.08 7.07
CA ASN A 97 5.30 -8.15 6.18
C ASN A 97 5.68 -7.80 4.73
N CYS A 98 6.47 -6.73 4.49
CA CYS A 98 6.92 -6.38 3.13
C CYS A 98 7.65 -7.53 2.44
N LEU A 99 8.53 -8.24 3.16
CA LEU A 99 9.24 -9.41 2.63
C LEU A 99 8.27 -10.57 2.34
N TRP A 100 7.36 -10.87 3.27
CA TRP A 100 6.39 -11.95 3.09
C TRP A 100 5.36 -11.67 1.99
N TYR A 101 4.92 -10.42 1.83
CA TYR A 101 4.01 -10.04 0.75
C TYR A 101 4.65 -10.19 -0.62
N GLN A 102 5.94 -9.86 -0.74
CA GLN A 102 6.72 -10.10 -1.95
C GLN A 102 6.76 -11.59 -2.30
N GLU A 103 7.10 -12.46 -1.34
CA GLU A 103 7.10 -13.92 -1.54
C GLU A 103 5.70 -14.46 -1.90
N ILE A 104 4.64 -13.97 -1.26
CA ILE A 104 3.25 -14.35 -1.55
C ILE A 104 2.91 -14.00 -3.00
N ALA A 105 3.25 -12.79 -3.45
CA ALA A 105 3.01 -12.37 -4.82
C ALA A 105 3.77 -13.24 -5.84
N GLU A 106 5.03 -13.60 -5.54
CA GLU A 106 5.84 -14.49 -6.38
C GLU A 106 5.17 -15.86 -6.54
N HIS A 107 4.74 -16.47 -5.43
CA HIS A 107 4.03 -17.74 -5.47
C HIS A 107 2.69 -17.64 -6.20
N ALA A 108 1.93 -16.58 -5.97
CA ALA A 108 0.65 -16.36 -6.62
C ALA A 108 0.80 -16.20 -8.14
N PHE A 109 1.78 -15.41 -8.58
CA PHE A 109 2.07 -15.22 -10.00
C PHE A 109 2.46 -16.53 -10.67
N ASN A 110 3.26 -17.37 -10.00
CA ASN A 110 3.62 -18.69 -10.49
C ASN A 110 2.40 -19.62 -10.65
N VAL A 111 1.42 -19.56 -9.73
CA VAL A 111 0.15 -20.32 -9.85
C VAL A 111 -0.64 -19.87 -11.07
N ILE A 112 -0.86 -18.55 -11.23
CA ILE A 112 -1.58 -17.97 -12.38
C ILE A 112 -0.89 -18.37 -13.69
N GLN A 113 0.44 -18.33 -13.71
CA GLN A 113 1.23 -18.65 -14.89
C GLN A 113 1.11 -20.13 -15.28
N LYS A 114 1.10 -21.04 -14.31
CA LYS A 114 0.87 -22.48 -14.54
C LYS A 114 -0.53 -22.74 -15.09
N GLN A 115 -1.54 -22.08 -14.52
CA GLN A 115 -2.93 -22.19 -14.98
C GLN A 115 -3.09 -21.66 -16.41
N ALA A 116 -2.54 -20.48 -16.71
CA ALA A 116 -2.55 -19.92 -18.05
C ALA A 116 -1.96 -20.89 -19.10
N VAL A 117 -0.85 -21.55 -18.78
CA VAL A 117 -0.24 -22.56 -19.66
C VAL A 117 -1.15 -23.78 -19.84
N SER A 118 -1.78 -24.27 -18.76
CA SER A 118 -2.72 -25.40 -18.85
C SER A 118 -3.97 -25.08 -19.69
N GLU A 119 -4.36 -23.81 -19.74
CA GLU A 119 -5.50 -23.32 -20.53
C GLU A 119 -5.09 -22.90 -21.95
N GLY A 120 -3.85 -23.17 -22.38
CA GLY A 120 -3.33 -22.81 -23.70
C GLY A 120 -3.11 -21.30 -23.89
N ARG A 121 -3.16 -20.50 -22.83
CA ARG A 121 -2.88 -19.05 -22.88
C ARG A 121 -1.37 -18.82 -22.86
N GLN A 122 -0.95 -17.71 -23.48
CA GLN A 122 0.46 -17.36 -23.52
C GLN A 122 1.00 -17.03 -22.12
N ARG A 123 2.13 -17.63 -21.78
CA ARG A 123 2.81 -17.43 -20.50
C ARG A 123 3.23 -15.96 -20.36
N GLN A 124 2.70 -15.27 -19.36
CA GLN A 124 3.15 -13.90 -19.04
C GLN A 124 4.62 -13.99 -18.59
N LYS A 125 5.53 -13.31 -19.29
CA LYS A 125 6.97 -13.40 -19.01
C LYS A 125 7.27 -12.71 -17.68
N LEU A 126 7.77 -13.46 -16.70
CA LEU A 126 8.51 -12.89 -15.58
C LEU A 126 9.76 -12.27 -16.19
N CYS A 127 9.83 -10.95 -16.19
CA CYS A 127 10.95 -10.27 -16.81
C CYS A 127 12.00 -10.15 -15.72
N HIS A 128 13.04 -10.98 -15.74
CA HIS A 128 14.19 -10.90 -14.82
C HIS A 128 15.41 -10.26 -15.48
N ALA A 129 15.20 -9.45 -16.53
CA ALA A 129 16.30 -8.73 -17.15
C ALA A 129 17.00 -7.89 -16.06
N PRO A 130 18.28 -8.16 -15.76
CA PRO A 130 18.99 -7.44 -14.72
C PRO A 130 19.08 -5.98 -15.16
N GLN A 131 18.36 -5.11 -14.45
CA GLN A 131 18.54 -3.68 -14.61
C GLN A 131 19.88 -3.30 -13.97
N PRO A 132 20.62 -2.32 -14.54
CA PRO A 132 21.79 -1.77 -13.88
C PRO A 132 21.45 -1.32 -12.45
N LEU A 133 22.31 -1.63 -11.47
CA LEU A 133 22.06 -1.36 -10.05
C LEU A 133 21.71 0.11 -9.79
N ASN A 134 22.38 1.04 -10.48
CA ASN A 134 22.10 2.47 -10.40
C ASN A 134 20.67 2.81 -10.86
N VAL A 135 20.19 2.21 -11.94
CA VAL A 135 18.83 2.43 -12.44
C VAL A 135 17.79 1.90 -11.46
N PHE A 136 18.05 0.72 -10.88
CA PHE A 136 17.19 0.15 -9.84
C PHE A 136 17.10 1.06 -8.61
N ILE A 137 18.24 1.49 -8.07
CA ILE A 137 18.29 2.39 -6.91
C ILE A 137 17.58 3.72 -7.23
N ALA A 138 17.78 4.28 -8.42
CA ALA A 138 17.13 5.51 -8.86
C ALA A 138 15.61 5.42 -8.82
N GLN A 139 15.07 4.35 -9.42
CA GLN A 139 13.65 4.13 -9.48
C GLN A 139 13.06 3.90 -8.09
N GLU A 140 13.76 3.18 -7.23
CA GLU A 140 13.31 2.90 -5.87
C GLU A 140 13.28 4.17 -5.00
N VAL A 141 14.35 4.97 -5.04
CA VAL A 141 14.40 6.25 -4.32
C VAL A 141 13.30 7.18 -4.80
N TYR A 142 13.12 7.33 -6.12
CA TYR A 142 12.04 8.14 -6.68
C TYR A 142 10.67 7.63 -6.23
N ARG A 143 10.45 6.31 -6.25
CA ARG A 143 9.20 5.68 -5.79
C ARG A 143 8.92 6.03 -4.33
N VAL A 144 9.89 5.83 -3.44
CA VAL A 144 9.76 6.13 -2.01
C VAL A 144 9.44 7.61 -1.79
N LEU A 145 10.14 8.53 -2.47
CA LEU A 145 9.88 9.96 -2.36
C LEU A 145 8.47 10.32 -2.88
N LEU A 146 8.09 9.82 -4.05
CA LEU A 146 6.78 10.05 -4.65
C LEU A 146 5.66 9.65 -3.70
N PHE A 147 5.71 8.44 -3.15
CA PHE A 147 4.69 7.97 -2.23
C PHE A 147 4.72 8.67 -0.88
N SER A 148 5.90 9.07 -0.39
CA SER A 148 6.02 9.87 0.84
C SER A 148 5.32 11.23 0.68
N VAL A 149 5.54 11.90 -0.45
CA VAL A 149 4.85 13.16 -0.78
C VAL A 149 3.34 12.93 -0.95
N PHE A 150 2.93 11.84 -1.62
CA PHE A 150 1.52 11.51 -1.80
C PHE A 150 0.80 11.24 -0.46
N LEU A 151 1.47 10.57 0.48
CA LEU A 151 0.96 10.36 1.83
C LEU A 151 0.86 11.68 2.61
N ALA A 152 1.85 12.56 2.50
CA ALA A 152 1.79 13.89 3.09
C ALA A 152 0.62 14.71 2.52
N GLN A 153 0.41 14.66 1.20
CA GLN A 153 -0.76 15.27 0.55
C GLN A 153 -2.07 14.71 1.11
N ASN A 154 -2.17 13.41 1.34
CA ASN A 154 -3.37 12.78 1.91
C ASN A 154 -3.69 13.33 3.31
N VAL A 155 -2.67 13.58 4.13
CA VAL A 155 -2.83 14.21 5.46
C VAL A 155 -3.32 15.65 5.33
N VAL A 156 -2.75 16.43 4.41
CA VAL A 156 -3.12 17.84 4.19
C VAL A 156 -4.55 17.98 3.65
N VAL A 157 -4.92 17.16 2.67
CA VAL A 157 -6.24 17.21 2.00
C VAL A 157 -7.39 17.00 2.99
N ARG A 158 -7.17 16.23 4.06
CA ARG A 158 -8.15 16.03 5.13
C ARG A 158 -8.64 17.35 5.76
N HIS A 159 -7.80 18.39 5.77
CA HIS A 159 -8.11 19.68 6.39
C HIS A 159 -8.94 20.61 5.50
N VAL A 160 -9.21 20.24 4.23
CA VAL A 160 -10.03 21.04 3.32
C VAL A 160 -11.52 20.95 3.72
N PRO A 161 -12.21 22.08 3.93
CA PRO A 161 -13.62 22.07 4.33
C PRO A 161 -14.52 21.46 3.23
N TYR A 162 -15.53 20.70 3.66
CA TYR A 162 -16.54 20.00 2.83
C TYR A 162 -16.00 18.90 1.89
N ALA A 163 -14.94 19.15 1.13
CA ALA A 163 -14.37 18.21 0.15
C ALA A 163 -13.23 17.33 0.71
N GLY A 164 -12.64 17.68 1.85
CA GLY A 164 -11.43 17.02 2.36
C GLY A 164 -11.61 15.55 2.71
N ARG A 165 -12.72 15.18 3.37
CA ARG A 165 -13.02 13.78 3.73
C ARG A 165 -13.22 12.86 2.52
N PRO A 166 -14.08 13.18 1.53
CA PRO A 166 -14.22 12.34 0.35
C PRO A 166 -12.93 12.30 -0.49
N ALA A 167 -12.18 13.41 -0.57
CA ALA A 167 -10.90 13.42 -1.25
C ALA A 167 -9.86 12.54 -0.53
N GLN A 168 -9.77 12.61 0.79
CA GLN A 168 -8.91 11.73 1.60
C GLN A 168 -9.28 10.26 1.40
N PHE A 169 -10.58 9.93 1.38
CA PHE A 169 -11.04 8.57 1.09
C PHE A 169 -10.54 8.08 -0.27
N LEU A 170 -10.67 8.90 -1.32
CA LEU A 170 -10.22 8.56 -2.66
C LEU A 170 -8.70 8.40 -2.74
N LEU A 171 -7.92 9.34 -2.19
CA LEU A 171 -6.46 9.28 -2.15
C LEU A 171 -5.97 8.05 -1.38
N THR A 172 -6.60 7.75 -0.24
CA THR A 172 -6.30 6.56 0.55
C THR A 172 -6.63 5.28 -0.21
N SER A 173 -7.79 5.22 -0.86
CA SER A 173 -8.15 4.07 -1.71
C SER A 173 -7.12 3.87 -2.82
N TRP A 174 -6.71 4.96 -3.50
CA TRP A 174 -5.72 4.88 -4.56
C TRP A 174 -4.35 4.40 -4.07
N VAL A 175 -3.85 4.89 -2.94
CA VAL A 175 -2.51 4.48 -2.46
C VAL A 175 -2.48 3.00 -2.08
N TYR A 176 -3.51 2.48 -1.41
CA TYR A 176 -3.58 1.06 -1.06
C TYR A 176 -3.73 0.18 -2.30
N ALA A 177 -4.60 0.57 -3.25
CA ALA A 177 -4.72 -0.14 -4.51
C ALA A 177 -3.38 -0.17 -5.26
N PHE A 178 -2.65 0.95 -5.28
CA PHE A 178 -1.32 0.98 -5.88
C PHE A 178 -0.38 0.00 -5.18
N TYR A 179 -0.30 0.03 -3.84
CA TYR A 179 0.57 -0.87 -3.09
C TYR A 179 0.30 -2.34 -3.35
N TRP A 180 -0.96 -2.76 -3.43
CA TRP A 180 -1.30 -4.17 -3.72
C TRP A 180 -0.91 -4.57 -5.14
N PHE A 181 -1.14 -3.71 -6.13
CA PHE A 181 -0.76 -3.99 -7.53
C PHE A 181 0.74 -3.82 -7.80
N ASP A 182 1.45 -3.04 -6.99
CA ASP A 182 2.88 -2.81 -7.16
C ASP A 182 3.68 -4.09 -7.02
N TYR A 183 3.25 -5.04 -6.18
CA TYR A 183 3.83 -6.38 -6.11
C TYR A 183 3.73 -7.10 -7.45
N LYS A 184 2.54 -7.15 -8.06
CA LYS A 184 2.33 -7.76 -9.39
C LYS A 184 3.19 -7.08 -10.46
N TRP A 185 3.21 -5.75 -10.50
CA TRP A 185 3.96 -5.01 -11.51
C TRP A 185 5.48 -5.15 -11.35
N SER A 186 5.95 -5.20 -10.11
CA SER A 186 7.36 -5.43 -9.78
C SER A 186 7.84 -6.79 -10.29
N LEU A 187 7.04 -7.85 -10.19
CA LEU A 187 7.37 -9.17 -10.75
C LEU A 187 7.51 -9.18 -12.28
N THR A 188 6.81 -8.28 -12.96
CA THR A 188 6.92 -8.10 -14.41
C THR A 188 7.97 -7.08 -14.83
N ASN A 189 8.70 -6.49 -13.87
CA ASN A 189 9.64 -5.38 -14.09
C ASN A 189 9.04 -4.23 -14.91
N LEU A 190 7.75 -3.94 -14.71
CA LEU A 190 7.10 -2.78 -15.32
C LEU A 190 7.74 -1.51 -14.73
N PRO A 191 8.27 -0.57 -15.52
CA PRO A 191 8.85 0.66 -14.98
C PRO A 191 7.81 1.50 -14.22
N LEU A 192 8.25 2.27 -13.22
CA LEU A 192 7.35 3.07 -12.37
C LEU A 192 6.48 4.04 -13.18
N GLU A 193 7.04 4.72 -14.17
CA GLU A 193 6.30 5.64 -15.06
C GLU A 193 5.11 4.92 -15.73
N ASN A 194 5.36 3.73 -16.28
CA ASN A 194 4.33 2.91 -16.90
C ASN A 194 3.28 2.44 -15.87
N ARG A 195 3.68 2.13 -14.63
CA ARG A 195 2.74 1.80 -13.54
C ARG A 195 1.81 2.98 -13.25
N VAL A 196 2.38 4.18 -13.11
CA VAL A 196 1.62 5.42 -12.85
C VAL A 196 0.68 5.72 -14.01
N GLN A 197 1.15 5.67 -15.25
CA GLN A 197 0.31 5.90 -16.43
C GLN A 197 -0.83 4.88 -16.50
N PHE A 198 -0.53 3.59 -16.34
CA PHE A 198 -1.53 2.53 -16.33
C PHE A 198 -2.56 2.75 -15.21
N PHE A 199 -2.11 3.14 -14.01
CA PHE A 199 -2.98 3.46 -12.89
C PHE A 199 -3.92 4.62 -13.21
N GLN A 200 -3.38 5.72 -13.72
CA GLN A 200 -4.12 6.93 -14.05
C GLN A 200 -5.14 6.72 -15.18
N SER A 201 -4.88 5.82 -16.13
CA SER A 201 -5.84 5.44 -17.17
C SER A 201 -6.97 4.53 -16.67
N HIS A 202 -6.80 3.86 -15.52
CA HIS A 202 -7.81 2.98 -14.94
C HIS A 202 -8.19 3.40 -13.50
N TRP A 203 -8.09 4.70 -13.21
CA TRP A 203 -8.22 5.27 -11.87
C TRP A 203 -9.52 4.86 -11.14
N ALA A 204 -10.62 4.72 -11.88
CA ALA A 204 -11.93 4.36 -11.33
C ALA A 204 -11.99 2.90 -10.86
N TYR A 205 -11.26 2.00 -11.54
CA TYR A 205 -11.10 0.62 -11.10
C TYR A 205 -10.32 0.60 -9.78
N PHE A 206 -9.18 1.30 -9.73
CA PHE A 206 -8.33 1.33 -8.54
C PHE A 206 -8.98 2.02 -7.33
N ALA A 207 -9.77 3.08 -7.55
CA ALA A 207 -10.58 3.70 -6.50
C ALA A 207 -11.54 2.68 -5.87
N GLY A 208 -12.20 1.87 -6.72
CA GLY A 208 -13.10 0.82 -6.26
C GLY A 208 -12.37 -0.34 -5.58
N PHE A 209 -11.22 -0.78 -6.10
CA PHE A 209 -10.45 -1.88 -5.54
C PHE A 209 -9.88 -1.54 -4.16
N GLY A 210 -9.32 -0.33 -4.04
CA GLY A 210 -8.69 0.18 -2.83
C GLY A 210 -9.66 0.53 -1.71
N SER A 211 -10.93 0.81 -2.00
CA SER A 211 -11.86 1.37 -1.02
C SER A 211 -12.09 0.51 0.23
N LEU A 212 -11.86 -0.80 0.15
CA LEU A 212 -11.94 -1.69 1.31
C LEU A 212 -10.91 -1.37 2.39
N CYS A 213 -9.80 -0.72 2.04
CA CYS A 213 -8.78 -0.33 3.00
C CYS A 213 -9.29 0.70 4.02
N ILE A 214 -10.36 1.43 3.70
CA ILE A 214 -10.90 2.45 4.58
C ILE A 214 -11.62 1.82 5.78
N ILE A 215 -12.17 0.61 5.65
CA ILE A 215 -13.10 0.06 6.63
C ILE A 215 -12.46 0.04 8.02
N PRO A 216 -11.24 -0.50 8.22
CA PRO A 216 -10.60 -0.42 9.53
C PRO A 216 -10.37 1.01 9.99
N GLN A 217 -9.92 1.88 9.08
CA GLN A 217 -9.57 3.28 9.40
C GLN A 217 -10.77 4.13 9.84
N LEU A 218 -12.00 3.75 9.48
CA LEU A 218 -13.21 4.46 9.89
C LEU A 218 -13.62 4.15 11.34
N PHE A 219 -13.32 2.95 11.83
CA PHE A 219 -13.83 2.46 13.12
C PHE A 219 -12.77 2.34 14.20
N PHE A 220 -11.50 2.30 13.83
CA PHE A 220 -10.42 1.92 14.73
C PHE A 220 -9.31 2.97 14.83
N SER A 221 -8.50 2.88 15.89
CA SER A 221 -7.30 3.71 16.03
C SER A 221 -6.28 3.38 14.93
N PHE A 222 -5.29 4.25 14.72
CA PHE A 222 -4.25 4.05 13.71
C PHE A 222 -3.55 2.69 13.86
N LEU A 223 -2.97 2.38 15.02
CA LEU A 223 -2.26 1.11 15.25
C LEU A 223 -3.16 -0.10 15.07
N LEU A 224 -4.43 0.00 15.50
CA LEU A 224 -5.40 -1.09 15.38
C LEU A 224 -5.78 -1.31 13.91
N SER A 225 -5.95 -0.24 13.14
CA SER A 225 -6.21 -0.28 11.70
C SER A 225 -5.05 -0.90 10.94
N GLU A 226 -3.81 -0.54 11.27
CA GLU A 226 -2.61 -1.11 10.66
C GLU A 226 -2.45 -2.60 10.98
N ALA A 227 -2.77 -3.04 12.20
CA ALA A 227 -2.75 -4.46 12.55
C ALA A 227 -3.81 -5.26 11.76
N LEU A 228 -5.04 -4.73 11.65
CA LEU A 228 -6.10 -5.34 10.84
C LEU A 228 -5.72 -5.37 9.35
N MET A 229 -5.13 -4.29 8.86
CA MET A 229 -4.67 -4.20 7.49
C MET A 229 -3.54 -5.19 7.24
N GLY A 230 -2.57 -5.34 8.14
CA GLY A 230 -1.50 -6.32 8.01
C GLY A 230 -1.98 -7.76 7.89
N MET A 231 -3.13 -8.10 8.50
CA MET A 231 -3.75 -9.41 8.31
C MET A 231 -4.43 -9.54 6.93
N ALA A 232 -5.12 -8.50 6.48
CA ALA A 232 -5.90 -8.53 5.24
C ALA A 232 -5.05 -8.29 3.97
N PHE A 233 -3.96 -7.56 4.10
CA PHE A 233 -3.06 -7.16 3.01
C PHE A 233 -2.62 -8.32 2.10
N PRO A 234 -2.15 -9.48 2.61
CA PRO A 234 -1.72 -10.56 1.72
C PRO A 234 -2.88 -11.10 0.86
N LEU A 235 -4.12 -11.07 1.36
CA LEU A 235 -5.29 -11.48 0.57
C LEU A 235 -5.56 -10.50 -0.57
N PHE A 236 -5.43 -9.19 -0.32
CA PHE A 236 -5.58 -8.19 -1.37
C PHE A 236 -4.44 -8.22 -2.40
N VAL A 237 -3.22 -8.58 -2.00
CA VAL A 237 -2.12 -8.85 -2.94
C VAL A 237 -2.47 -10.03 -3.86
N LEU A 238 -3.01 -11.14 -3.33
CA LEU A 238 -3.48 -12.27 -4.14
C LEU A 238 -4.57 -11.83 -5.14
N MET A 239 -5.56 -11.08 -4.66
CA MET A 239 -6.62 -10.55 -5.53
C MET A 239 -6.06 -9.62 -6.61
N ALA A 240 -5.07 -8.78 -6.28
CA ALA A 240 -4.43 -7.88 -7.24
C ALA A 240 -3.64 -8.66 -8.31
N CYS A 241 -2.92 -9.73 -7.91
CA CYS A 241 -2.23 -10.64 -8.81
C CYS A 241 -3.18 -11.25 -9.85
N GLU A 242 -4.35 -11.73 -9.44
CA GLU A 242 -5.36 -12.32 -10.32
C GLU A 242 -6.09 -11.29 -11.20
N SER A 243 -6.30 -10.08 -10.66
CA SER A 243 -7.13 -9.06 -11.30
C SER A 243 -6.54 -8.48 -12.59
N ASP A 244 -7.41 -8.21 -13.57
CA ASP A 244 -7.05 -7.54 -14.83
C ASP A 244 -7.90 -6.27 -15.06
N PRO A 245 -7.40 -5.09 -14.62
CA PRO A 245 -8.09 -3.82 -14.79
C PRO A 245 -8.38 -3.48 -16.27
N ARG A 246 -7.49 -3.88 -17.19
CA ARG A 246 -7.60 -3.60 -18.62
C ARG A 246 -8.75 -4.41 -19.24
N ALA A 247 -8.83 -5.70 -18.91
CA ALA A 247 -9.94 -6.53 -19.37
C ALA A 247 -11.29 -6.02 -18.85
N GLN A 248 -11.34 -5.52 -17.61
CA GLN A 248 -12.57 -4.95 -17.06
C GLN A 248 -12.97 -3.65 -17.79
N TYR A 249 -12.01 -2.75 -18.06
CA TYR A 249 -12.26 -1.55 -18.84
C TYR A 249 -12.79 -1.87 -20.23
N GLN A 250 -12.17 -2.82 -20.94
CA GLN A 250 -12.60 -3.25 -22.26
C GLN A 250 -14.00 -3.85 -22.27
N LYS A 251 -14.37 -4.62 -21.24
CA LYS A 251 -15.73 -5.16 -21.09
C LYS A 251 -16.77 -4.05 -20.99
N VAL A 252 -16.49 -3.03 -20.17
CA VAL A 252 -17.39 -1.88 -20.01
C VAL A 252 -17.44 -1.06 -21.29
N ALA A 253 -16.31 -0.79 -21.94
CA ALA A 253 -16.26 -0.05 -23.20
C ALA A 253 -17.06 -0.75 -24.31
N LYS A 254 -16.95 -2.07 -24.43
CA LYS A 254 -17.77 -2.86 -25.38
C LYS A 254 -19.26 -2.81 -25.04
N SER A 255 -19.61 -2.84 -23.76
CA SER A 255 -21.00 -2.71 -23.30
C SER A 255 -21.58 -1.35 -23.65
N GLU A 256 -20.87 -0.25 -23.38
CA GLU A 256 -21.32 1.10 -23.75
C GLU A 256 -21.46 1.25 -25.27
N ALA A 257 -20.49 0.74 -26.04
CA ALA A 257 -20.55 0.77 -27.50
C ALA A 257 -21.78 0.03 -28.05
N ALA A 258 -22.16 -1.10 -27.44
CA ALA A 258 -23.38 -1.83 -27.79
C ALA A 258 -24.66 -1.03 -27.52
N HIS A 259 -24.62 -0.06 -26.60
CA HIS A 259 -25.72 0.87 -26.32
C HIS A 259 -25.59 2.20 -27.11
N GLY A 260 -24.68 2.27 -28.09
CA GLY A 260 -24.45 3.47 -28.89
C GLY A 260 -23.76 4.61 -28.13
N ARG A 261 -23.15 4.32 -26.98
CA ARG A 261 -22.42 5.30 -26.15
C ARG A 261 -20.93 5.06 -26.24
N GLN A 262 -20.14 6.13 -26.24
CA GLN A 262 -18.69 6.03 -26.13
C GLN A 262 -18.30 6.19 -24.66
N LEU A 263 -17.48 5.26 -24.15
CA LEU A 263 -16.95 5.37 -22.80
C LEU A 263 -15.83 6.43 -22.77
N GLU A 264 -16.15 7.62 -22.29
CA GLU A 264 -15.22 8.75 -22.17
C GLU A 264 -14.55 8.84 -20.79
N LEU A 265 -14.04 7.72 -20.26
CA LEU A 265 -13.22 7.79 -19.04
C LEU A 265 -11.79 8.21 -19.42
N GLY A 266 -11.53 9.52 -19.37
CA GLY A 266 -10.19 10.07 -19.51
C GLY A 266 -9.25 9.64 -18.38
N SER A 267 -7.95 9.75 -18.63
CA SER A 267 -6.93 9.54 -17.60
C SER A 267 -6.97 10.69 -16.58
N VAL A 268 -6.92 10.37 -15.29
CA VAL A 268 -6.90 11.38 -14.22
C VAL A 268 -5.47 11.51 -13.69
N PRO A 269 -4.93 12.74 -13.54
CA PRO A 269 -3.57 12.98 -13.05
C PRO A 269 -3.46 12.78 -11.52
N VAL A 270 -3.76 11.57 -11.03
CA VAL A 270 -3.81 11.23 -9.61
C VAL A 270 -2.52 11.60 -8.87
N PHE A 271 -1.37 11.32 -9.46
CA PHE A 271 -0.07 11.51 -8.82
C PHE A 271 0.60 12.84 -9.17
N TYR A 272 -0.04 13.69 -9.97
CA TYR A 272 0.61 14.86 -10.57
C TYR A 272 1.19 15.83 -9.54
N MET A 273 0.44 16.16 -8.50
CA MET A 273 0.93 17.04 -7.42
C MET A 273 2.14 16.43 -6.71
N ALA A 274 2.07 15.14 -6.40
CA ALA A 274 3.19 14.43 -5.79
C ALA A 274 4.41 14.36 -6.72
N GLN A 275 4.21 14.14 -8.02
CA GLN A 275 5.27 14.12 -9.03
C GLN A 275 5.96 15.47 -9.17
N GLN A 276 5.20 16.58 -9.21
CA GLN A 276 5.77 17.92 -9.28
C GLN A 276 6.66 18.22 -8.07
N VAL A 277 6.16 17.98 -6.87
CA VAL A 277 6.92 18.22 -5.64
C VAL A 277 8.15 17.32 -5.57
N THR A 278 8.00 16.03 -5.87
CA THR A 278 9.12 15.08 -5.86
C THR A 278 10.21 15.47 -6.86
N THR A 279 9.82 15.88 -8.07
CA THR A 279 10.75 16.31 -9.10
C THR A 279 11.45 17.62 -8.70
N GLY A 280 10.71 18.56 -8.10
CA GLY A 280 11.28 19.79 -7.56
C GLY A 280 12.30 19.54 -6.44
N LEU A 281 12.00 18.62 -5.51
CA LEU A 281 12.92 18.23 -4.43
C LEU A 281 14.23 17.63 -4.98
N ILE A 282 14.13 16.76 -5.99
CA ILE A 282 15.31 16.17 -6.64
C ILE A 282 16.13 17.26 -7.34
N GLN A 283 15.50 18.13 -8.12
CA GLN A 283 16.18 19.23 -8.83
C GLN A 283 16.89 20.20 -7.87
N GLN A 284 16.27 20.52 -6.73
CA GLN A 284 16.90 21.35 -5.70
C GLN A 284 18.12 20.68 -5.10
N PHE A 285 18.01 19.39 -4.75
CA PHE A 285 19.15 18.61 -4.27
C PHE A 285 20.32 18.64 -5.25
N ASP A 286 20.02 18.52 -6.55
CA ASP A 286 21.04 18.58 -7.59
C ASP A 286 21.66 19.96 -7.77
N SER A 287 20.86 21.04 -7.71
CA SER A 287 21.39 22.41 -7.80
C SER A 287 22.36 22.73 -6.67
N VAL A 288 22.16 22.15 -5.48
CA VAL A 288 23.04 22.30 -4.32
C VAL A 288 24.34 21.50 -4.50
N HIS A 289 24.30 20.38 -5.21
CA HIS A 289 25.44 19.46 -5.39
C HIS A 289 26.08 19.49 -6.80
N ALA A 290 25.72 20.46 -7.64
CA ALA A 290 26.19 20.62 -9.02
C ALA A 290 27.72 20.80 -9.17
N GLY A 291 28.46 20.97 -8.07
CA GLY A 291 29.93 20.94 -8.04
C GLY A 291 30.56 19.53 -8.06
N SER A 292 29.77 18.45 -7.89
CA SER A 292 30.25 17.06 -7.86
C SER A 292 30.09 16.38 -9.22
N ARG A 293 31.21 16.14 -9.94
CA ARG A 293 31.24 15.64 -11.33
C ARG A 293 30.50 14.29 -11.54
N HIS A 294 30.34 13.47 -10.51
CA HIS A 294 29.76 12.12 -10.63
C HIS A 294 28.23 12.10 -10.72
N MET A 295 27.52 13.15 -10.32
CA MET A 295 26.04 13.17 -10.27
C MET A 295 25.39 13.67 -11.57
N SER A 296 26.16 14.36 -12.43
CA SER A 296 25.68 14.93 -13.71
C SER A 296 25.24 13.88 -14.76
N ALA A 297 25.74 12.64 -14.66
CA ALA A 297 25.36 11.54 -15.55
C ALA A 297 24.00 10.92 -15.18
N TRP A 298 23.63 10.96 -13.90
CA TRP A 298 22.37 10.40 -13.38
C TRP A 298 21.13 11.14 -13.88
N LEU A 299 21.22 12.47 -14.03
CA LEU A 299 20.09 13.33 -14.42
C LEU A 299 19.86 13.44 -15.91
N LYS A 300 20.93 13.40 -16.72
CA LYS A 300 20.81 13.37 -18.19
C LYS A 300 19.99 12.16 -18.65
N TRP A 301 19.97 11.08 -17.86
CA TRP A 301 19.16 9.90 -18.11
C TRP A 301 17.69 10.07 -17.67
N LEU A 302 17.41 10.66 -16.50
CA LEU A 302 16.04 10.91 -16.02
C LEU A 302 15.29 11.93 -16.88
N CYS A 303 15.94 13.02 -17.30
CA CYS A 303 15.32 14.01 -18.17
C CYS A 303 15.24 13.56 -19.65
N GLY A 304 16.16 12.70 -20.11
CA GLY A 304 16.31 12.32 -21.52
C GLY A 304 15.27 11.35 -22.09
N ARG A 305 14.30 10.86 -21.30
CA ARG A 305 13.25 9.94 -21.77
C ARG A 305 11.82 10.51 -21.77
N SER A 306 11.62 11.72 -21.24
CA SER A 306 10.29 12.36 -21.22
C SER A 306 9.82 12.93 -22.58
N THR A 307 10.63 12.81 -23.64
CA THR A 307 10.33 13.38 -24.96
C THR A 307 10.57 12.39 -26.11
N GLN A 308 9.93 11.22 -26.08
CA GLN A 308 9.61 10.52 -27.33
C GLN A 308 8.11 10.18 -27.35
N PRO A 309 7.32 10.76 -28.28
CA PRO A 309 5.97 10.29 -28.53
C PRO A 309 6.08 8.93 -29.21
N THR A 310 5.71 7.86 -28.51
CA THR A 310 5.49 6.56 -29.15
C THR A 310 4.17 6.65 -29.91
N ALA A 311 4.29 6.86 -31.22
CA ALA A 311 3.25 6.49 -32.16
C ALA A 311 3.12 4.95 -32.19
N LEU A 312 1.86 4.51 -32.36
CA LEU A 312 1.33 3.14 -32.49
C LEU A 312 0.96 2.43 -31.17
#